data_AF-A0A949EMC1-F1
#
_entry.id   AF-A0A949EMC1-F1
#
_cell.length_a   1.000
_cell.length_b   1.000
_cell.length_c   1.000
_cell.angle_alpha   90.00
_cell.angle_beta   90.00
_cell.angle_gamma   90.00
#
_symmetry.space_group_name_H-M   'P 1'
#
loop_
_entity.id
_entity.type
_entity.pdbx_description
1 polymer ?
#
loop_
_entity_poly.entity_id
_entity_poly.type
_entity_poly.pdbx_seq_one_letter_code
_entity_poly.pdbx_strand_id
1 'polypeptide(L)'
;MIPYQTKIKKLPGTSYSEVRKSAKDLFKQIKSKTKRKPYIKSAYFKKQKIFFDFFWIHLTQKGPRERFKRLKYFAAAVEVIKKSKNQPSSKQNPNKSNEKLHRFAGLTKKKELFYVQIKESKRGKSKYFMSCFPPE
;
A
#
# COMPACT_ATOMS: atom_id res chain seq x y z
N MET A 1 -1.20 1.68 -17.64
CA MET A 1 -1.27 2.28 -16.29
C MET A 1 -0.08 3.21 -16.12
N ILE A 2 -0.29 4.46 -15.74
CA ILE A 2 0.79 5.45 -15.65
C ILE A 2 1.41 5.40 -14.24
N PRO A 3 2.70 5.07 -14.07
CA PRO A 3 3.34 5.01 -12.76
C PRO A 3 3.48 6.40 -12.12
N TYR A 4 3.30 6.49 -10.80
CA TYR A 4 3.60 7.70 -10.03
C TYR A 4 5.04 7.65 -9.49
N GLN A 5 5.86 8.64 -9.84
CA GLN A 5 7.23 8.76 -9.35
C GLN A 5 7.24 9.25 -7.90
N THR A 6 7.64 8.38 -6.97
CA THR A 6 7.77 8.72 -5.55
C THR A 6 9.10 9.43 -5.26
N LYS A 7 9.12 10.23 -4.20
CA LYS A 7 10.35 10.85 -3.66
C LYS A 7 11.05 9.93 -2.65
N ILE A 8 10.45 8.78 -2.35
CA ILE A 8 10.89 7.83 -1.32
C ILE A 8 11.67 6.67 -1.95
N LYS A 9 12.81 6.34 -1.36
CA LYS A 9 13.59 5.12 -1.71
C LYS A 9 12.95 3.90 -1.03
N LYS A 10 13.33 2.68 -1.42
CA LYS A 10 13.01 1.47 -0.64
C LYS A 10 13.50 1.65 0.80
N LEU A 11 12.76 1.09 1.76
CA LEU A 11 13.21 1.04 3.14
C LEU A 11 14.59 0.36 3.20
N PRO A 12 15.56 0.96 3.89
CA PRO A 12 16.88 0.37 4.07
C PRO A 12 16.76 -0.88 4.95
N GLY A 13 17.76 -1.77 4.82
CA GLY A 13 17.87 -2.99 5.60
C GLY A 13 18.13 -4.23 4.74
N THR A 14 18.94 -5.11 5.28
CA THR A 14 19.30 -6.41 4.69
C THR A 14 18.45 -7.53 5.27
N SER A 15 17.99 -7.38 6.52
CA SER A 15 17.17 -8.35 7.23
C SER A 15 15.68 -7.97 7.31
N TYR A 16 14.82 -8.98 7.45
CA TYR A 16 13.38 -8.76 7.63
C TYR A 16 13.05 -7.97 8.91
N SER A 17 13.78 -8.22 9.99
CA SER A 17 13.59 -7.55 11.29
C SER A 17 13.84 -6.04 11.19
N GLU A 18 14.92 -5.61 10.55
CA GLU A 18 15.24 -4.18 10.33
C GLU A 18 14.18 -3.46 9.51
N VAL A 19 13.82 -4.04 8.36
CA VAL A 19 12.82 -3.44 7.46
C VAL A 19 11.46 -3.41 8.15
N ARG A 20 11.10 -4.45 8.91
CA ARG A 20 9.86 -4.49 9.69
C ARG A 20 9.83 -3.44 10.78
N LYS A 21 10.93 -3.22 11.51
CA LYS A 21 11.04 -2.17 12.54
C LYS A 21 10.79 -0.80 11.92
N SER A 22 11.52 -0.47 10.86
CA SER A 22 11.36 0.79 10.12
C SER A 22 9.93 1.00 9.59
N ALA A 23 9.31 -0.05 9.04
CA ALA A 23 7.93 0.01 8.57
C ALA A 23 6.92 0.19 9.72
N LYS A 24 7.16 -0.45 10.86
CA LYS A 24 6.32 -0.30 12.07
C LYS A 24 6.43 1.08 12.68
N ASP A 25 7.60 1.70 12.68
CA ASP A 25 7.80 3.06 13.17
C ASP A 25 7.04 4.07 12.31
N LEU A 26 7.12 3.95 10.98
CA LEU A 26 6.30 4.75 10.07
C LEU A 26 4.79 4.52 10.31
N PHE A 27 4.39 3.27 10.53
CA PHE A 27 2.99 2.96 10.81
C PHE A 27 2.52 3.50 12.17
N LYS A 28 3.39 3.52 13.18
CA LYS A 28 3.12 4.14 14.49
C LYS A 28 2.84 5.63 14.34
N GLN A 29 3.59 6.33 13.48
CA GLN A 29 3.34 7.74 13.16
C GLN A 29 2.00 7.95 12.43
N ILE A 30 1.59 7.01 11.57
CA ILE A 30 0.27 7.08 10.93
C ILE A 30 -0.83 6.85 11.97
N LYS A 31 -0.65 5.85 12.85
CA LYS A 31 -1.59 5.52 13.92
C LYS A 31 -1.76 6.69 14.88
N SER A 32 -0.69 7.34 15.32
CA SER A 32 -0.77 8.49 16.25
C SER A 32 -1.53 9.69 15.69
N LYS A 33 -1.57 9.84 14.37
CA LYS A 33 -2.34 10.90 13.68
C LYS A 33 -3.82 10.55 13.50
N THR A 34 -4.28 9.40 13.98
CA THR A 34 -5.65 8.91 13.80
C THR A 34 -6.25 8.41 15.11
N LYS A 35 -7.54 8.68 15.34
CA LYS A 35 -8.19 8.33 16.63
C LYS A 35 -8.55 6.84 16.76
N ARG A 36 -9.17 6.25 15.74
CA ARG A 36 -9.69 4.86 15.75
C ARG A 36 -8.85 3.97 14.85
N LYS A 37 -9.32 3.72 13.62
CA LYS A 37 -8.60 2.93 12.62
C LYS A 37 -7.53 3.77 11.92
N PRO A 38 -6.28 3.29 11.79
CA PRO A 38 -5.25 3.97 11.01
C PRO A 38 -5.66 4.08 9.54
N TYR A 39 -5.60 5.30 9.01
CA TYR A 39 -5.90 5.59 7.62
C TYR A 39 -5.02 6.70 7.06
N ILE A 40 -4.92 6.74 5.75
CA ILE A 40 -4.43 7.90 5.01
C ILE A 40 -5.48 8.34 3.98
N LYS A 41 -5.50 9.63 3.65
CA LYS A 41 -6.39 10.17 2.62
C LYS A 41 -5.72 10.06 1.26
N SER A 42 -6.41 9.49 0.29
CA SER A 42 -5.86 9.32 -1.07
C SER A 42 -6.20 10.47 -2.00
N ALA A 43 -5.22 10.97 -2.75
CA ALA A 43 -5.45 12.03 -3.74
C ALA A 43 -6.34 11.59 -4.90
N TYR A 44 -6.13 10.37 -5.44
CA TYR A 44 -6.97 9.79 -6.50
C TYR A 44 -8.44 9.66 -6.06
N PHE A 45 -8.69 9.12 -4.86
CA PHE A 45 -10.06 8.93 -4.36
C PHE A 45 -10.64 10.18 -3.70
N LYS A 46 -10.34 11.39 -4.20
CA LYS A 46 -10.90 12.66 -3.68
C LYS A 46 -10.78 12.79 -2.15
N LYS A 47 -9.60 12.50 -1.59
CA LYS A 47 -9.29 12.51 -0.14
C LYS A 47 -10.09 11.49 0.71
N GLN A 48 -10.70 10.47 0.11
CA GLN A 48 -11.29 9.36 0.86
C GLN A 48 -10.24 8.58 1.65
N LYS A 49 -10.70 7.98 2.77
CA LYS A 49 -9.86 7.23 3.71
C LYS A 49 -9.49 5.87 3.14
N ILE A 50 -8.20 5.56 3.18
CA ILE A 50 -7.63 4.25 2.88
C ILE A 50 -7.10 3.68 4.20
N PHE A 51 -7.76 2.63 4.69
CA PHE A 51 -7.46 2.01 5.98
C PHE A 51 -6.35 0.96 5.88
N PHE A 52 -5.61 0.74 6.97
CA PHE A 52 -4.47 -0.18 7.01
C PHE A 52 -4.77 -1.55 7.63
N ASP A 53 -6.00 -1.81 8.07
CA ASP A 53 -6.38 -3.03 8.78
C ASP A 53 -5.96 -4.31 8.02
N PHE A 54 -6.10 -4.30 6.68
CA PHE A 54 -5.80 -5.46 5.84
C PHE A 54 -4.32 -5.68 5.57
N PHE A 55 -3.50 -4.63 5.52
CA PHE A 55 -2.12 -4.73 5.06
C PHE A 55 -1.31 -5.72 5.91
N TRP A 56 -1.37 -5.58 7.23
CA TRP A 56 -0.57 -6.39 8.14
C TRP A 56 -1.01 -7.85 8.18
N ILE A 57 -2.32 -8.11 8.14
CA ILE A 57 -2.88 -9.47 8.09
C ILE A 57 -2.54 -10.15 6.76
N HIS A 58 -2.67 -9.43 5.65
CA HIS A 58 -2.34 -9.99 4.34
C HIS A 58 -0.83 -10.21 4.17
N LEU A 59 0.01 -9.40 4.81
CA LEU A 59 1.46 -9.60 4.83
C LEU A 59 1.82 -10.90 5.55
N THR A 60 1.21 -11.22 6.69
CA THR A 60 1.51 -12.48 7.42
C THR A 60 1.08 -13.73 6.65
N GLN A 61 0.19 -13.62 5.67
CA GLN A 61 -0.17 -14.74 4.79
C GLN A 61 0.88 -15.05 3.72
N LYS A 62 1.94 -14.25 3.59
CA LYS A 62 3.00 -14.45 2.58
C LYS A 62 4.22 -15.14 3.17
N GLY A 63 5.00 -15.81 2.34
CA GLY A 63 6.28 -16.41 2.74
C GLY A 63 7.32 -15.36 3.18
N PRO A 64 8.33 -15.73 3.99
CA PRO A 64 9.30 -14.77 4.56
C PRO A 64 9.99 -13.86 3.52
N ARG A 65 10.44 -14.43 2.41
CA ARG A 65 11.07 -13.69 1.29
C ARG A 65 10.13 -12.64 0.71
N GLU A 66 8.87 -13.00 0.51
CA GLU A 66 7.83 -12.10 0.01
C GLU A 66 7.50 -11.00 1.01
N ARG A 67 7.37 -11.33 2.30
CA ARG A 67 7.13 -10.33 3.35
C ARG A 67 8.21 -9.24 3.34
N PHE A 68 9.47 -9.65 3.23
CA PHE A 68 10.61 -8.74 3.14
C PHE A 68 10.54 -7.85 1.90
N LYS A 69 10.37 -8.44 0.71
CA LYS A 69 10.24 -7.68 -0.56
C LYS A 69 9.12 -6.65 -0.47
N ARG A 70 7.94 -7.04 0.03
CA ARG A 70 6.76 -6.17 0.13
C ARG A 70 6.97 -5.02 1.11
N LEU A 71 7.54 -5.28 2.28
CA LEU A 71 7.80 -4.26 3.28
C LEU A 71 8.81 -3.21 2.79
N LYS A 72 9.78 -3.57 1.95
CA LYS A 72 10.72 -2.59 1.39
C LYS A 72 10.04 -1.46 0.63
N TYR A 73 8.86 -1.70 0.05
CA TYR A 73 8.09 -0.69 -0.66
C TYR A 73 7.05 0.02 0.21
N PHE A 74 6.91 -0.31 1.50
CA PHE A 74 5.85 0.22 2.36
C PHE A 74 5.81 1.75 2.41
N ALA A 75 6.97 2.40 2.64
CA ALA A 75 7.05 3.85 2.71
C ALA A 75 6.72 4.53 1.37
N ALA A 76 7.21 3.97 0.26
CA ALA A 76 6.91 4.46 -1.08
C ALA A 76 5.42 4.26 -1.43
N ALA A 77 4.82 3.13 -1.02
CA ALA A 77 3.40 2.85 -1.21
C ALA A 77 2.50 3.86 -0.48
N VAL A 78 2.86 4.24 0.76
CA VAL A 78 2.15 5.29 1.50
C VAL A 78 2.17 6.61 0.73
N GLU A 79 3.30 6.99 0.11
CA GLU A 79 3.37 8.20 -0.71
C GLU A 79 2.50 8.11 -1.97
N VAL A 80 2.53 6.98 -2.69
CA VAL A 80 1.66 6.74 -3.85
C VAL A 80 0.20 6.94 -3.47
N ILE A 81 -0.26 6.31 -2.40
CA ILE A 81 -1.65 6.43 -1.96
C ILE A 81 -1.99 7.89 -1.65
N LYS A 82 -1.12 8.60 -0.93
CA LYS A 82 -1.35 9.97 -0.46
C LYS A 82 -1.36 11.00 -1.58
N LYS A 83 -0.48 10.86 -2.58
CA LYS A 83 -0.19 11.92 -3.57
C LYS A 83 -0.61 11.58 -5.00
N SER A 84 -0.62 10.31 -5.38
CA SER A 84 -0.93 9.94 -6.76
C SER A 84 -2.38 10.25 -7.11
N LYS A 85 -2.56 10.92 -8.25
CA LYS A 85 -3.84 11.10 -8.95
C LYS A 85 -3.94 10.21 -10.20
N ASN A 86 -2.90 9.40 -10.48
CA ASN A 86 -2.85 8.59 -11.67
C ASN A 86 -3.91 7.49 -11.60
N GLN A 87 -4.50 7.17 -12.75
CA GLN A 87 -5.55 6.16 -12.82
C GLN A 87 -4.99 4.75 -12.55
N PRO A 88 -5.50 4.03 -11.55
CA PRO A 88 -5.16 2.65 -11.28
C PRO A 88 -5.84 1.71 -12.28
N SER A 89 -5.22 0.55 -12.52
CA SER A 89 -5.94 -0.58 -13.11
C SER A 89 -6.94 -1.10 -12.10
N SER A 90 -8.21 -1.17 -12.48
CA SER A 90 -9.28 -1.60 -11.57
C SER A 90 -9.95 -2.85 -12.11
N LYS A 91 -10.04 -3.91 -11.30
CA LYS A 91 -10.71 -5.17 -11.67
C LYS A 91 -11.65 -5.61 -10.55
N GLN A 92 -12.71 -6.33 -10.89
CA GLN A 92 -13.54 -7.00 -9.89
C GLN A 92 -12.74 -8.13 -9.25
N ASN A 93 -12.88 -8.34 -7.95
CA ASN A 93 -12.21 -9.45 -7.28
C ASN A 93 -12.85 -10.76 -7.76
N PRO A 94 -12.10 -11.67 -8.41
CA PRO A 94 -12.66 -12.93 -8.94
C PRO A 94 -13.24 -13.80 -7.82
N ASN A 95 -12.66 -13.75 -6.62
CA ASN A 95 -13.09 -14.57 -5.50
C ASN A 95 -14.27 -13.96 -4.74
N LYS A 96 -14.53 -12.65 -4.91
CA LYS A 96 -15.56 -11.91 -4.16
C LYS A 96 -16.16 -10.81 -5.02
N SER A 97 -17.32 -11.09 -5.62
CA SER A 97 -18.05 -10.17 -6.50
C SER A 97 -18.35 -8.79 -5.87
N ASN A 98 -18.43 -8.72 -4.54
CA ASN A 98 -18.67 -7.49 -3.77
C ASN A 98 -17.42 -6.63 -3.53
N GLU A 99 -16.27 -6.98 -4.12
CA GLU A 99 -15.01 -6.27 -3.94
C GLU A 99 -14.43 -5.82 -5.28
N LYS A 100 -13.85 -4.62 -5.28
CA LYS A 100 -13.09 -4.08 -6.41
C LYS A 100 -11.64 -3.89 -5.99
N LEU A 101 -10.71 -4.33 -6.81
CA LEU A 101 -9.29 -4.20 -6.58
C LEU A 101 -8.73 -3.11 -7.49
N HIS A 102 -8.10 -2.10 -6.89
CA HIS A 102 -7.37 -1.05 -7.58
C HIS A 102 -5.88 -1.29 -7.43
N ARG A 103 -5.19 -1.44 -8.55
CA ARG A 103 -3.73 -1.55 -8.61
C ARG A 103 -3.17 -0.24 -9.14
N PHE A 104 -2.38 0.44 -8.32
CA PHE A 104 -1.61 1.61 -8.72
C PHE A 104 -0.18 1.18 -9.04
N ALA A 105 0.43 1.79 -10.05
CA ALA A 105 1.88 1.71 -10.25
C ALA A 105 2.57 2.87 -9.55
N GLY A 106 3.68 2.57 -8.90
CA GLY A 106 4.62 3.54 -8.38
C GLY A 106 6.03 3.24 -8.87
N LEU A 107 6.84 4.28 -8.97
CA LEU A 107 8.28 4.17 -9.12
C LEU A 107 8.93 4.69 -7.84
N THR A 108 9.92 3.98 -7.30
CA THR A 108 10.72 4.48 -6.16
C THR A 108 11.55 5.68 -6.61
N LYS A 109 12.16 6.43 -5.68
CA LYS A 109 13.15 7.47 -6.03
C LYS A 109 14.27 6.96 -6.95
N LYS A 110 14.59 5.66 -6.90
CA LYS A 110 15.57 4.99 -7.78
C LYS A 110 14.97 4.47 -9.10
N LYS A 111 13.75 4.88 -9.46
CA LYS A 111 12.99 4.44 -10.63
C LYS A 111 12.67 2.94 -10.66
N GLU A 112 12.60 2.30 -9.49
CA GLU A 112 12.21 0.89 -9.39
C GLU A 112 10.69 0.77 -9.39
N LEU A 113 10.14 -0.01 -10.32
CA LEU A 113 8.70 -0.23 -10.43
C LEU A 113 8.18 -1.07 -9.26
N PHE A 114 7.01 -0.68 -8.74
CA PHE A 114 6.26 -1.47 -7.78
C PHE A 114 4.77 -1.17 -7.91
N TYR A 115 3.96 -2.03 -7.31
CA TYR A 115 2.52 -1.93 -7.32
C TYR A 115 1.97 -1.74 -5.91
N VAL A 116 0.87 -0.99 -5.83
CA VAL A 116 0.08 -0.78 -4.62
C VAL A 116 -1.32 -1.29 -4.88
N GLN A 117 -1.76 -2.27 -4.11
CA GLN A 117 -3.10 -2.84 -4.22
C GLN A 117 -4.00 -2.30 -3.11
N ILE A 118 -5.11 -1.70 -3.52
CA ILE A 118 -6.16 -1.18 -2.66
C ILE A 118 -7.44 -1.95 -2.96
N LYS A 119 -8.05 -2.46 -1.90
CA LYS A 119 -9.34 -3.14 -1.95
C LYS A 119 -10.45 -2.14 -1.62
N GLU A 120 -11.48 -2.08 -2.44
CA GLU A 120 -12.72 -1.33 -2.21
C GLU A 120 -13.87 -2.32 -1.96
N SER A 121 -14.59 -2.13 -0.86
CA SER A 121 -15.85 -2.84 -0.60
C SER A 121 -17.01 -2.11 -1.28
N LYS A 122 -17.81 -2.81 -2.09
CA LYS A 122 -18.99 -2.23 -2.75
C LYS A 122 -20.08 -1.82 -1.75
N ARG A 123 -20.29 -2.62 -0.69
CA ARG A 123 -21.35 -2.39 0.31
C ARG A 123 -21.12 -1.10 1.11
N GLY A 124 -19.92 -0.90 1.64
CA GLY A 124 -19.62 0.24 2.52
C GLY A 124 -18.78 1.35 1.88
N LYS A 125 -18.47 1.25 0.58
CA LYS A 125 -17.54 2.13 -0.18
C LYS A 125 -16.16 2.34 0.48
N SER A 126 -15.85 1.52 1.48
CA SER A 126 -14.65 1.61 2.30
C SER A 126 -13.47 0.98 1.58
N LYS A 127 -12.32 1.63 1.70
CA LYS A 127 -11.11 1.28 0.97
C LYS A 127 -9.99 0.90 1.92
N TYR A 128 -9.26 -0.15 1.57
CA TYR A 128 -8.27 -0.77 2.42
C TYR A 128 -6.98 -0.96 1.64
N PHE A 129 -5.86 -0.51 2.21
CA PHE A 129 -4.54 -0.83 1.70
C PHE A 129 -4.28 -2.32 1.94
N MET A 130 -4.14 -3.08 0.86
CA MET A 130 -4.06 -4.54 0.91
C MET A 130 -2.62 -5.03 0.81
N SER A 131 -1.84 -4.52 -0.15
CA SER A 131 -0.43 -4.92 -0.30
C SER A 131 0.35 -3.96 -1.19
N CYS A 132 1.68 -4.01 -1.07
CA CYS A 132 2.61 -3.43 -2.04
C CYS A 132 3.66 -4.47 -2.41
N PHE A 133 4.04 -4.57 -3.69
CA PHE A 133 4.93 -5.63 -4.20
C PHE A 133 5.64 -5.17 -5.49
N PRO A 134 6.85 -5.68 -5.79
CA PRO A 134 7.51 -5.44 -7.07
C PRO A 134 6.78 -6.14 -8.23
N PRO A 135 7.08 -5.82 -9.50
CA PRO A 135 6.76 -6.71 -10.62
C PRO A 135 7.40 -8.08 -10.40
N GLU A 136 6.77 -9.13 -10.95
CA GLU A 136 7.31 -10.49 -10.98
C GLU A 136 8.64 -10.54 -11.73
#